data_AF-A0A8T5TE97-F1
#
_entry.id   AF-A0A8T5TE97-F1
#
_cell.length_a   1.000
_cell.length_b   1.000
_cell.length_c   1.000
_cell.angle_alpha   90.00
_cell.angle_beta   90.00
_cell.angle_gamma   90.00
#
_symmetry.space_group_name_H-M   'P 1'
#
loop_
_entity.id
_entity.type
_entity.pdbx_description
1 polymer ?
#
loop_
_entity_poly.entity_id
_entity_poly.type
_entity_poly.pdbx_seq_one_letter_code
_entity_poly.pdbx_strand_id
1 'polypeptide(L)'
;MTNINDDLEMHYYTKILDFYQSQHYDKETVEIWKSKSYIELMQVLKRTNNRNLVKNAIILILSLFEEAPLDIYDSSGLSVRELKQEDRKSYISHLKTEFNEIPH
;
A
#
# COMPACT_ATOMS: atom_id res chain seq x y z
N MET A 1 -2.98 -4.04 -34.74
CA MET A 1 -3.39 -5.14 -33.84
C MET A 1 -2.98 -4.71 -32.46
N THR A 2 -3.92 -4.18 -31.66
CA THR A 2 -3.67 -3.78 -30.28
C THR A 2 -3.41 -5.03 -29.46
N ASN A 3 -2.38 -4.99 -28.62
CA ASN A 3 -1.97 -6.13 -27.81
C ASN A 3 -3.01 -6.33 -26.71
N ILE A 4 -3.54 -7.53 -26.53
CA ILE A 4 -4.62 -7.82 -25.55
C ILE A 4 -4.23 -7.38 -24.13
N ASN A 5 -2.93 -7.38 -23.82
CA ASN A 5 -2.40 -6.89 -22.57
C ASN A 5 -2.48 -5.36 -22.42
N ASP A 6 -2.29 -4.60 -23.51
CA ASP A 6 -2.36 -3.14 -23.50
C ASP A 6 -3.81 -2.67 -23.28
N ASP A 7 -4.77 -3.38 -23.90
CA ASP A 7 -6.19 -3.11 -23.72
C ASP A 7 -6.66 -3.42 -22.28
N LEU A 8 -6.13 -4.50 -21.68
CA LEU A 8 -6.41 -4.85 -20.28
C LEU A 8 -5.81 -3.83 -19.30
N GLU A 9 -4.57 -3.41 -19.53
CA GLU A 9 -3.89 -2.41 -18.71
C GLU A 9 -4.62 -1.07 -18.74
N MET A 10 -4.98 -0.60 -19.94
CA MET A 10 -5.75 0.62 -20.12
C MET A 10 -7.08 0.55 -19.38
N HIS A 11 -7.80 -0.58 -19.47
CA HIS A 11 -9.07 -0.76 -18.76
C HIS A 11 -8.93 -0.55 -17.24
N TYR A 12 -7.89 -1.12 -16.62
CA TYR A 12 -7.66 -0.95 -15.18
C TYR A 12 -7.32 0.50 -14.82
N TYR A 13 -6.49 1.18 -15.62
CA TYR A 13 -6.16 2.58 -15.37
C TYR A 13 -7.36 3.50 -15.54
N THR A 14 -8.16 3.30 -16.59
CA THR A 14 -9.40 4.06 -16.80
C THR A 14 -10.35 3.88 -15.62
N LYS A 15 -10.56 2.64 -15.15
CA LYS A 15 -11.41 2.37 -13.98
C LYS A 15 -10.96 3.11 -12.72
N ILE A 16 -9.64 3.20 -12.49
CA ILE A 16 -9.07 3.93 -11.34
C ILE A 16 -9.32 5.43 -11.49
N LEU A 17 -9.05 5.99 -12.67
CA LEU A 17 -9.23 7.41 -12.95
C LEU A 17 -10.70 7.82 -12.89
N ASP A 18 -11.61 7.01 -13.43
CA ASP A 18 -13.05 7.27 -13.40
C ASP A 18 -13.55 7.35 -11.95
N PHE A 19 -13.10 6.42 -11.09
CA PHE A 19 -13.48 6.44 -9.68
C PHE A 19 -12.90 7.67 -8.95
N TYR A 20 -11.66 8.03 -9.22
CA TYR A 20 -11.04 9.23 -8.64
C TYR A 20 -11.74 10.53 -9.07
N GLN A 21 -12.16 10.61 -10.34
CA GLN A 21 -12.83 11.79 -10.90
C GLN A 21 -14.28 11.95 -10.44
N SER A 22 -14.94 10.88 -10.00
CA SER A 22 -16.24 10.98 -9.33
C SER A 22 -16.07 11.57 -7.92
N GLN A 23 -15.98 12.91 -7.84
CA GLN A 23 -15.59 13.72 -6.66
C GLN A 23 -16.56 13.71 -5.45
N HIS A 24 -17.32 12.62 -5.23
CA HIS A 24 -18.43 12.61 -4.26
C HIS A 24 -18.44 11.42 -3.28
N TYR A 25 -17.32 10.72 -3.10
CA TYR A 25 -17.25 9.64 -2.12
C TYR A 25 -16.71 10.12 -0.77
N ASP A 26 -17.33 9.62 0.30
CA ASP A 26 -16.77 9.75 1.64
C ASP A 26 -15.50 8.89 1.80
N LYS A 27 -14.75 9.17 2.87
CA LYS A 27 -13.49 8.49 3.16
C LYS A 27 -13.68 6.97 3.29
N GLU A 28 -14.77 6.52 3.89
CA GLU A 28 -15.06 5.09 4.07
C GLU A 28 -15.25 4.37 2.73
N THR A 29 -16.01 4.98 1.82
CA THR A 29 -16.27 4.48 0.48
C THR A 29 -14.98 4.38 -0.33
N VAL A 30 -14.10 5.37 -0.20
CA VAL A 30 -12.76 5.35 -0.82
C VAL A 30 -11.91 4.18 -0.28
N GLU A 31 -11.85 3.98 1.03
CA GLU A 31 -11.09 2.86 1.63
C GLU A 31 -11.63 1.48 1.22
N ILE A 32 -12.96 1.32 1.18
CA ILE A 32 -13.61 0.10 0.70
C ILE A 32 -13.25 -0.16 -0.76
N TRP A 33 -13.27 0.88 -1.59
CA TRP A 33 -12.92 0.76 -3.01
C TRP A 33 -11.44 0.42 -3.22
N LYS A 34 -10.51 1.06 -2.48
CA LYS A 34 -9.08 0.71 -2.50
C LYS A 34 -8.87 -0.77 -2.18
N SER A 35 -9.48 -1.23 -1.09
CA SER A 35 -9.40 -2.62 -0.65
C SER A 35 -9.90 -3.60 -1.71
N LYS A 36 -11.06 -3.33 -2.32
CA LYS A 36 -11.60 -4.16 -3.41
C LYS A 36 -10.70 -4.16 -4.64
N SER A 37 -10.16 -2.99 -5.00
CA SER A 37 -9.25 -2.83 -6.15
C SER A 37 -7.96 -3.61 -5.95
N TYR A 38 -7.37 -3.59 -4.75
CA TYR A 38 -6.19 -4.41 -4.45
C TYR A 38 -6.48 -5.91 -4.54
N ILE A 39 -7.62 -6.37 -4.02
CA ILE A 39 -8.03 -7.79 -4.15
C ILE A 39 -8.15 -8.17 -5.63
N GLU A 40 -8.79 -7.34 -6.44
CA GLU A 40 -8.95 -7.56 -7.87
C GLU A 40 -7.59 -7.62 -8.59
N LEU A 41 -6.69 -6.66 -8.32
CA LEU A 41 -5.34 -6.63 -8.89
C LEU A 41 -4.52 -7.87 -8.50
N MET A 42 -4.68 -8.39 -7.27
CA MET A 42 -4.04 -9.66 -6.88
C MET A 42 -4.61 -10.86 -7.64
N GLN A 43 -5.90 -10.85 -7.99
CA GLN A 43 -6.48 -11.87 -8.87
C GLN A 43 -5.96 -11.75 -10.30
N VAL A 44 -5.81 -10.53 -10.82
CA VAL A 44 -5.18 -10.28 -12.14
C VAL A 44 -3.75 -10.79 -12.14
N LEU A 45 -2.98 -10.52 -11.08
CA LEU A 45 -1.62 -11.03 -10.95
C LEU A 45 -1.59 -12.56 -11.03
N LYS A 46 -2.46 -13.24 -10.30
CA LYS A 46 -2.55 -14.72 -10.30
C LYS A 46 -2.91 -15.28 -11.68
N ARG A 47 -3.77 -14.60 -12.44
CA ARG A 47 -4.26 -15.07 -13.75
C ARG A 47 -3.30 -14.77 -14.91
N THR A 48 -2.69 -13.59 -14.91
CA THR A 48 -1.92 -13.06 -16.05
C THR A 48 -0.41 -13.08 -15.82
N ASN A 49 0.02 -13.19 -14.56
CA ASN A 49 1.41 -12.97 -14.12
C ASN A 49 2.00 -11.61 -14.56
N ASN A 50 1.16 -10.66 -14.95
CA ASN A 50 1.59 -9.33 -15.39
C ASN A 50 1.89 -8.44 -14.18
N ARG A 51 3.12 -8.57 -13.66
CA ARG A 51 3.60 -7.79 -12.51
C ARG A 51 3.64 -6.29 -12.78
N ASN A 52 3.92 -5.88 -14.02
CA ASN A 52 4.07 -4.47 -14.37
C ASN A 52 2.73 -3.74 -14.28
N LEU A 53 1.68 -4.29 -14.89
CA LEU A 53 0.31 -3.76 -14.78
C LEU A 53 -0.10 -3.61 -13.31
N VAL A 54 0.06 -4.68 -12.53
CA VAL A 54 -0.39 -4.69 -11.13
C VAL A 54 0.40 -3.69 -10.29
N LYS A 55 1.72 -3.63 -10.45
CA LYS A 55 2.58 -2.67 -9.76
C LYS A 55 2.18 -1.23 -10.11
N ASN A 56 2.04 -0.92 -11.39
CA ASN A 56 1.74 0.42 -11.86
C ASN A 56 0.33 0.86 -11.44
N ALA A 57 -0.65 -0.04 -11.46
CA ALA A 57 -2.00 0.23 -10.94
C ALA A 57 -2.00 0.54 -9.44
N ILE A 58 -1.21 -0.20 -8.64
CA ILE A 58 -1.07 0.08 -7.19
C ILE A 58 -0.41 1.45 -6.99
N ILE A 59 0.67 1.76 -7.71
CA ILE A 59 1.34 3.07 -7.64
C ILE A 59 0.35 4.18 -7.97
N LEU A 60 -0.48 4.00 -9.00
CA LEU A 60 -1.48 4.98 -9.39
C LEU A 60 -2.54 5.20 -8.29
N ILE A 61 -3.06 4.13 -7.69
CA ILE A 61 -4.00 4.23 -6.55
C ILE A 61 -3.37 4.99 -5.38
N LEU A 62 -2.14 4.63 -5.00
CA LEU A 62 -1.45 5.32 -3.90
C LEU A 62 -1.23 6.80 -4.22
N SER A 63 -0.82 7.11 -5.45
CA SER A 63 -0.50 8.49 -5.86
C SER A 63 -1.75 9.38 -5.92
N LEU A 64 -2.93 8.82 -6.18
CA LEU A 64 -4.18 9.57 -6.29
C LEU A 64 -4.90 9.73 -4.94
N PHE A 65 -4.84 8.71 -4.07
CA PHE A 65 -5.69 8.64 -2.88
C PHE A 65 -4.95 8.79 -1.55
N GLU A 66 -3.62 8.67 -1.53
CA GLU A 66 -2.84 8.92 -0.32
C GLU A 66 -2.29 10.35 -0.34
N GLU A 67 -2.79 11.21 0.56
CA GLU A 67 -2.19 12.53 0.84
C GLU A 67 -0.93 12.42 1.71
N ALA A 68 -0.59 11.20 2.13
CA ALA A 68 0.54 10.92 2.99
C ALA A 68 1.86 11.27 2.28
N PRO A 69 2.72 12.14 2.84
CA PRO A 69 4.11 12.09 2.47
C PRO A 69 4.58 10.64 2.72
N LEU A 70 5.44 10.12 1.83
CA LEU A 70 6.10 8.81 1.98
C LEU A 70 6.77 8.62 3.36
N ASP A 71 6.89 9.72 4.11
CA ASP A 71 7.55 9.92 5.38
C ASP A 71 6.62 9.98 6.62
N ILE A 72 5.36 9.52 6.53
CA ILE A 72 4.53 9.42 7.75
C ILE A 72 5.24 8.61 8.84
N TYR A 73 6.07 7.62 8.48
CA TYR A 73 6.84 6.84 9.44
C TYR A 73 7.98 7.62 10.13
N ASP A 74 8.55 8.66 9.52
CA ASP A 74 9.54 9.53 10.18
C ASP A 74 8.90 10.39 11.28
N SER A 75 7.65 10.78 11.07
CA SER A 75 6.85 11.53 12.05
C SER A 75 6.07 10.66 13.03
N SER A 76 5.92 9.36 12.73
CA SER A 76 5.17 8.40 13.54
C SER A 76 6.10 7.62 14.45
N GLY A 77 6.69 8.32 15.42
CA GLY A 77 7.55 7.72 16.44
C GLY A 77 8.04 8.76 17.44
N LEU A 78 8.38 8.31 18.64
CA LEU A 78 9.17 9.11 19.57
C LEU A 78 10.65 8.91 19.22
N SER A 79 11.44 9.99 19.26
CA SER A 79 12.88 9.83 19.14
C SER A 79 13.38 8.90 20.24
N VAL A 80 14.32 8.01 19.94
CA VAL A 80 14.94 7.14 20.97
C VAL A 80 15.56 7.97 22.11
N ARG A 81 15.92 9.23 21.83
CA ARG A 81 16.43 10.18 22.82
C ARG A 81 15.36 10.72 23.78
N GLU A 82 14.09 10.66 23.39
CA GLU A 82 12.93 11.12 24.14
C GLU A 82 12.27 10.00 24.95
N LEU A 83 12.66 8.75 24.71
CA LEU A 83 12.21 7.61 25.51
C LEU A 83 12.77 7.67 26.92
N LYS A 84 11.93 7.35 27.92
CA LYS A 84 12.41 7.13 29.27
C LYS A 84 13.34 5.92 29.30
N GLN A 85 14.27 5.90 30.25
CA GLN A 85 15.26 4.84 30.37
C GLN A 85 14.61 3.46 30.59
N GLU A 86 13.48 3.41 31.29
CA GLU A 86 12.67 2.21 31.52
C GLU A 86 12.06 1.66 30.22
N ASP A 87 11.41 2.51 29.43
CA ASP A 87 10.80 2.15 28.15
C ASP A 87 11.86 1.65 27.16
N ARG A 88 12.99 2.35 27.08
CA ARG A 88 14.10 1.95 26.22
C ARG A 88 14.64 0.56 26.55
N LYS A 89 14.76 0.22 27.85
CA LYS A 89 15.18 -1.13 28.27
C LYS A 89 14.15 -2.18 27.87
N SER A 90 12.87 -1.86 28.04
CA SER A 90 11.75 -2.73 27.65
C SER A 90 11.76 -3.04 26.14
N TYR A 91 11.87 -2.00 25.30
CA TYR A 91 11.96 -2.17 23.85
C TYR A 91 13.18 -2.99 23.41
N ILE A 92 14.35 -2.73 23.98
CA ILE A 92 15.56 -3.52 23.68
C ILE A 92 15.36 -4.99 24.07
N SER A 93 14.70 -5.26 25.20
CA SER A 93 14.42 -6.63 25.63
C SER A 93 13.49 -7.34 24.64
N HIS A 94 12.40 -6.68 24.21
CA HIS A 94 11.48 -7.24 23.23
C HIS A 94 12.18 -7.53 21.89
N LEU A 95 12.96 -6.57 21.37
CA LEU A 95 13.71 -6.75 20.12
C LEU A 95 14.68 -7.94 20.22
N LYS A 96 15.40 -8.08 21.34
CA LYS A 96 16.30 -9.23 21.54
C LYS A 96 15.56 -10.56 21.54
N THR A 97 14.35 -10.62 22.10
CA THR A 97 13.53 -11.83 22.06
C THR A 97 13.11 -12.13 20.63
N GLU A 98 12.56 -11.17 19.91
CA GLU A 98 12.10 -11.33 18.53
C GLU A 98 13.21 -11.79 17.58
N PHE A 99 14.42 -11.22 17.70
CA PHE A 99 15.55 -11.55 16.83
C PHE A 99 16.34 -12.80 17.26
N ASN A 100 16.23 -13.24 18.53
CA ASN A 100 16.84 -14.49 18.99
C ASN A 100 15.95 -15.72 18.73
N GLU A 101 14.65 -15.53 18.46
CA GLU A 101 13.72 -16.62 18.12
C GLU A 101 13.76 -17.04 16.65
N ILE A 102 14.58 -16.40 15.81
CA ILE A 102 14.84 -16.86 14.44
C ILE A 102 15.88 -17.99 14.49
N PRO A 103 15.51 -19.26 14.26
CA PRO A 103 16.49 -20.33 14.19
C PRO A 103 17.34 -20.14 12.93
N HIS A 104 18.66 -20.28 13.07
CA HIS A 104 19.59 -20.40 11.94
C HIS A 104 19.31 -21.64 11.08
#